data_AF-A0A8S3TG12-F1
#
_entry.id   AF-A0A8S3TG12-F1
#
_cell.length_a   1.000
_cell.length_b   1.000
_cell.length_c   1.000
_cell.angle_alpha   90.00
_cell.angle_beta   90.00
_cell.angle_gamma   90.00
#
_symmetry.space_group_name_H-M   'P 1'
#
loop_
_entity.id
_entity.type
_entity.pdbx_description
1 polymer ?
#
loop_
_entity_poly.entity_id
_entity_poly.type
_entity_poly.pdbx_seq_one_letter_code
_entity_poly.pdbx_strand_id
1 'polypeptide(L)'
;MGRVASRNENVDTETKPKVQTLDDLNKVKDNNNRKKFPDPKPPKRCKKDILPDVSKLKHIDDHVMKTPRYAERSIEKLTEYLIKPATNDIEKVRAFYKWVTENISYDTDSYFGRKRNVSNDPTSLLSCKSSVCDGYASIFQLLCICSNHAGIPVLKISGHSKGYSYKPGYNFSKDTPSNHAWNAVYVCGDWRFIETTWGAGTVGDNKHFKKNFTEFYFLTDPKLFIVDHYPCFDNDDVESAKWQLLKNL
;
A
#
# COMPACT_ATOMS: atom_id res chain seq x y z
N MET A 1 35.19 48.56 27.28
CA MET A 1 35.35 47.13 26.97
C MET A 1 34.13 46.35 27.46
N GLY A 2 33.15 46.09 26.59
CA GLY A 2 32.00 45.23 26.90
C GLY A 2 32.00 44.03 25.94
N ARG A 3 32.11 42.81 26.47
CA ARG A 3 32.01 41.57 25.69
C ARG A 3 30.54 41.25 25.45
N VAL A 4 30.11 41.27 24.18
CA VAL A 4 28.83 40.70 23.74
C VAL A 4 29.10 39.26 23.30
N ALA A 5 28.38 38.32 23.89
CA ALA A 5 28.43 36.90 23.53
C ALA A 5 27.68 36.68 22.20
N SER A 6 28.36 36.10 21.21
CA SER A 6 27.77 35.64 19.96
C SER A 6 27.02 34.32 20.17
N ARG A 7 25.70 34.35 19.99
CA ARG A 7 24.88 33.18 19.66
C ARG A 7 24.68 33.16 18.15
N ASN A 8 25.06 32.07 17.48
CA ASN A 8 24.55 31.63 16.17
C ASN A 8 24.45 30.11 16.27
N GLU A 9 23.25 29.59 16.52
CA GLU A 9 22.33 29.04 15.50
C GLU A 9 22.87 27.72 14.90
N ASN A 10 22.59 26.62 15.62
CA ASN A 10 22.60 25.28 15.04
C ASN A 10 21.38 25.17 14.14
N VAL A 11 21.61 25.06 12.83
CA VAL A 11 20.61 24.67 11.85
C VAL A 11 20.31 23.19 12.08
N ASP A 12 19.14 22.91 12.65
CA ASP A 12 18.60 21.54 12.73
C ASP A 12 18.40 21.02 11.31
N THR A 13 19.25 20.06 10.92
CA THR A 13 19.03 19.25 9.74
C THR A 13 17.83 18.34 10.00
N GLU A 14 16.66 18.74 9.50
CA GLU A 14 15.46 17.91 9.49
C GLU A 14 15.78 16.56 8.84
N THR A 15 15.73 15.52 9.67
CA THR A 15 15.95 14.14 9.28
C THR A 15 14.75 13.70 8.45
N LYS A 16 15.01 13.28 7.20
CA LYS A 16 14.01 12.65 6.33
C LYS A 16 13.26 11.54 7.10
N PRO A 17 11.93 11.43 6.99
CA PRO A 17 11.19 10.36 7.66
C PRO A 17 11.71 9.01 7.17
N LYS A 18 12.20 8.19 8.11
CA LYS A 18 12.68 6.83 7.84
C LYS A 18 11.52 5.99 7.30
N VAL A 19 11.74 5.36 6.14
CA VAL A 19 10.90 4.26 5.64
C VAL A 19 10.90 3.19 6.73
N GLN A 20 9.73 2.81 7.23
CA GLN A 20 9.63 1.68 8.15
C GLN A 20 10.00 0.42 7.40
N THR A 21 11.16 -0.13 7.71
CA THR A 21 11.61 -1.44 7.24
C THR A 21 10.74 -2.54 7.86
N LEU A 22 10.77 -3.76 7.30
CA LEU A 22 10.24 -4.96 7.99
C LEU A 22 10.75 -5.04 9.44
N ASP A 23 12.00 -4.62 9.67
CA ASP A 23 12.61 -4.54 11.00
C ASP A 23 12.01 -3.45 11.90
N ASP A 24 11.50 -2.36 11.34
CA ASP A 24 10.86 -1.30 12.13
C ASP A 24 9.42 -1.66 12.54
N LEU A 25 8.71 -2.41 11.69
CA LEU A 25 7.46 -3.07 12.07
C LEU A 25 7.70 -4.18 13.11
N ASN A 26 8.89 -4.78 13.12
CA ASN A 26 9.31 -5.78 14.12
C ASN A 26 9.78 -5.17 15.46
N LYS A 27 10.02 -3.85 15.55
CA LYS A 27 10.61 -3.17 16.72
C LYS A 27 9.61 -2.47 17.65
N VAL A 28 8.34 -2.34 17.26
CA VAL A 28 7.33 -1.71 18.13
C VAL A 28 6.75 -2.72 19.12
N LYS A 29 7.32 -2.67 20.34
CA LYS A 29 6.89 -3.24 21.64
C LYS A 29 7.20 -4.73 21.89
N ASP A 30 8.24 -4.92 22.69
CA ASP A 30 8.48 -6.10 23.52
C ASP A 30 7.24 -6.46 24.36
N ASN A 31 6.72 -7.67 24.13
CA ASN A 31 6.28 -8.64 25.15
C ASN A 31 5.76 -9.91 24.46
N ASN A 32 6.67 -10.85 24.21
CA ASN A 32 6.48 -12.32 24.22
C ASN A 32 5.25 -12.98 23.56
N ASN A 33 4.71 -12.45 22.45
CA ASN A 33 3.87 -13.26 21.55
C ASN A 33 3.84 -12.72 20.11
N ARG A 34 4.99 -12.76 19.41
CA ARG A 34 5.09 -12.36 18.01
C ARG A 34 4.23 -13.27 17.13
N LYS A 35 3.22 -12.72 16.47
CA LYS A 35 2.61 -13.36 15.30
C LYS A 35 3.61 -13.26 14.15
N LYS A 36 4.49 -14.25 14.00
CA LYS A 36 5.40 -14.32 12.85
C LYS A 36 4.55 -14.35 11.58
N PHE A 37 4.77 -13.41 10.66
CA PHE A 37 4.11 -13.44 9.37
C PHE A 37 4.49 -14.74 8.63
N PRO A 38 3.56 -15.34 7.87
CA PRO A 38 3.87 -16.52 7.06
C PRO A 38 4.98 -16.20 6.06
N ASP A 39 5.91 -17.13 5.84
CA ASP A 39 6.98 -16.92 4.86
C ASP A 39 6.39 -16.64 3.46
N PRO A 40 6.97 -15.70 2.69
CA PRO A 40 6.55 -15.43 1.32
C PRO A 40 6.77 -16.67 0.45
N LYS A 41 5.67 -17.26 -0.02
CA LYS A 41 5.67 -18.45 -0.88
C LYS A 41 4.69 -18.25 -2.04
N PRO A 42 4.97 -18.83 -3.22
CA PRO A 42 4.04 -18.80 -4.33
C PRO A 42 2.67 -19.35 -3.92
N PRO A 43 1.56 -18.67 -4.27
CA PRO A 43 0.24 -19.12 -3.89
C PRO A 43 -0.08 -20.47 -4.55
N LYS A 44 -0.69 -21.39 -3.79
CA LYS A 44 -1.05 -22.73 -4.29
C LYS A 44 -2.19 -22.70 -5.30
N ARG A 45 -3.07 -21.70 -5.16
CA ARG A 45 -4.28 -21.49 -5.97
C ARG A 45 -4.18 -20.17 -6.71
N CYS A 46 -4.84 -20.00 -7.83
CA CYS A 46 -4.94 -18.69 -8.51
C CYS A 46 -6.15 -17.88 -8.04
N LYS A 47 -6.27 -16.59 -8.41
CA LYS A 47 -7.38 -15.71 -8.00
C LYS A 47 -8.75 -16.34 -8.27
N LYS A 48 -8.94 -16.90 -9.48
CA LYS A 48 -10.21 -17.53 -9.88
C LYS A 48 -10.59 -18.76 -9.05
N ASP A 49 -9.63 -19.41 -8.38
CA ASP A 49 -9.92 -20.59 -7.55
C ASP A 49 -10.46 -20.19 -6.16
N ILE A 50 -10.05 -19.02 -5.64
CA ILE A 50 -10.48 -18.51 -4.33
C ILE A 50 -11.63 -17.50 -4.44
N LEU A 51 -11.77 -16.86 -5.60
CA LEU A 51 -12.80 -15.91 -5.94
C LEU A 51 -13.22 -16.14 -7.40
N PRO A 52 -14.03 -17.19 -7.66
CA PRO A 52 -14.44 -17.53 -9.03
C PRO A 52 -15.41 -16.51 -9.62
N ASP A 53 -16.14 -15.79 -8.78
CA ASP A 53 -17.15 -14.83 -9.18
C ASP A 53 -17.05 -13.58 -8.29
N VAL A 54 -16.48 -12.51 -8.86
CA VAL A 54 -16.31 -11.21 -8.19
C VAL A 54 -17.66 -10.53 -7.89
N SER A 55 -18.74 -10.87 -8.60
CA SER A 55 -20.05 -10.25 -8.39
C SER A 55 -20.65 -10.59 -7.02
N LYS A 56 -20.21 -11.69 -6.40
CA LYS A 56 -20.56 -12.05 -5.02
C LYS A 56 -20.12 -11.00 -4.00
N LEU A 57 -19.11 -10.19 -4.33
CA LEU A 57 -18.62 -9.10 -3.50
C LEU A 57 -19.42 -7.80 -3.64
N LYS A 58 -20.43 -7.75 -4.52
CA LYS A 58 -21.23 -6.54 -4.76
C LYS A 58 -21.85 -5.97 -3.48
N HIS A 59 -22.31 -6.84 -2.58
CA HIS A 59 -22.89 -6.41 -1.31
C HIS A 59 -21.89 -5.67 -0.40
N ILE A 60 -20.60 -6.05 -0.46
CA ILE A 60 -19.52 -5.33 0.21
C ILE A 60 -19.32 -3.97 -0.45
N ASP A 61 -19.23 -3.94 -1.78
CA ASP A 61 -19.05 -2.70 -2.53
C ASP A 61 -20.18 -1.70 -2.26
N ASP A 62 -21.43 -2.16 -2.31
CA ASP A 62 -22.62 -1.34 -2.06
C ASP A 62 -22.62 -0.75 -0.63
N HIS A 63 -22.07 -1.48 0.35
CA HIS A 63 -21.92 -1.00 1.72
C HIS A 63 -20.79 0.03 1.86
N VAL A 64 -19.65 -0.23 1.23
CA VAL A 64 -18.49 0.67 1.20
C VAL A 64 -18.86 2.02 0.57
N MET A 65 -19.64 2.01 -0.51
CA MET A 65 -20.10 3.25 -1.16
C MET A 65 -21.02 4.11 -0.28
N LYS A 66 -21.55 3.56 0.81
CA LYS A 66 -22.39 4.27 1.80
C LYS A 66 -21.60 4.73 3.02
N THR A 67 -20.27 4.69 2.99
CA THR A 67 -19.42 5.06 4.14
C THR A 67 -19.76 6.47 4.63
N PRO A 68 -20.25 6.61 5.88
CA PRO A 68 -20.63 7.90 6.42
C PRO A 68 -19.38 8.66 6.89
N ARG A 69 -19.42 10.00 6.79
CA ARG A 69 -18.31 10.88 7.19
C ARG A 69 -17.81 10.66 8.63
N TYR A 70 -18.68 10.21 9.54
CA TYR A 70 -18.25 9.97 10.93
C TYR A 70 -17.32 8.75 11.04
N ALA A 71 -17.44 7.77 10.14
CA ALA A 71 -16.60 6.58 10.12
C ALA A 71 -15.17 6.95 9.69
N GLU A 72 -15.03 7.93 8.81
CA GLU A 72 -13.74 8.39 8.27
C GLU A 72 -12.93 9.26 9.24
N ARG A 73 -13.37 9.43 10.49
CA ARG A 73 -12.69 10.24 11.51
C ARG A 73 -11.45 9.56 12.09
N SER A 74 -11.34 8.24 11.99
CA SER A 74 -10.16 7.48 12.39
C SER A 74 -10.09 6.17 11.62
N ILE A 75 -8.92 5.54 11.58
CA ILE A 75 -8.73 4.26 10.89
C ILE A 75 -9.58 3.17 11.55
N GLU A 76 -9.71 3.18 12.88
CA GLU A 76 -10.46 2.18 13.64
C GLU A 76 -11.96 2.25 13.29
N LYS A 77 -12.56 3.44 13.33
CA LYS A 77 -13.98 3.64 13.00
C LYS A 77 -14.27 3.32 11.54
N LEU A 78 -13.35 3.69 10.65
CA LEU A 78 -13.48 3.39 9.24
C LEU A 78 -13.44 1.88 9.03
N THR A 79 -12.44 1.21 9.62
CA THR A 79 -12.27 -0.24 9.53
C THR A 79 -13.51 -0.98 10.03
N GLU A 80 -13.99 -0.64 11.24
CA GLU A 80 -15.19 -1.23 11.84
C GLU A 80 -16.42 -1.08 10.94
N TYR A 81 -16.61 0.12 10.37
CA TYR A 81 -17.70 0.35 9.44
C TYR A 81 -17.55 -0.51 8.18
N LEU A 82 -16.38 -0.46 7.51
CA LEU A 82 -16.17 -1.10 6.20
C LEU A 82 -16.37 -2.60 6.25
N ILE A 83 -15.94 -3.28 7.32
CA ILE A 83 -16.01 -4.75 7.42
C ILE A 83 -17.30 -5.26 8.04
N LYS A 84 -18.23 -4.40 8.45
CA LYS A 84 -19.48 -4.81 9.08
C LYS A 84 -20.25 -5.92 8.34
N PRO A 85 -20.39 -5.91 6.99
CA PRO A 85 -21.04 -7.00 6.26
C PRO A 85 -20.11 -8.20 5.98
N ALA A 86 -18.81 -8.08 6.21
CA ALA A 86 -17.83 -9.08 5.80
C ALA A 86 -17.83 -10.30 6.74
N THR A 87 -17.89 -11.48 6.13
CA THR A 87 -17.92 -12.78 6.82
C THR A 87 -16.59 -13.53 6.73
N ASN A 88 -15.69 -13.09 5.84
CA ASN A 88 -14.40 -13.71 5.60
C ASN A 88 -13.33 -12.66 5.22
N ASP A 89 -12.06 -13.06 5.20
CA ASP A 89 -10.96 -12.11 4.97
C ASP A 89 -10.90 -11.58 3.53
N ILE A 90 -11.40 -12.32 2.52
CA ILE A 90 -11.51 -11.79 1.15
C ILE A 90 -12.48 -10.60 1.12
N GLU A 91 -13.62 -10.71 1.78
CA GLU A 91 -14.62 -9.64 1.87
C GLU A 91 -14.09 -8.43 2.63
N LYS A 92 -13.32 -8.64 3.71
CA LYS A 92 -12.65 -7.52 4.42
C LYS A 92 -11.63 -6.82 3.52
N VAL A 93 -10.73 -7.57 2.89
CA VAL A 93 -9.74 -7.02 1.95
C VAL A 93 -10.44 -6.31 0.78
N ARG A 94 -11.56 -6.84 0.30
CA ARG A 94 -12.39 -6.16 -0.71
C ARG A 94 -12.88 -4.82 -0.22
N ALA A 95 -13.44 -4.76 0.98
CA ALA A 95 -13.96 -3.52 1.54
C ALA A 95 -12.88 -2.43 1.61
N PHE A 96 -11.66 -2.81 2.03
CA PHE A 96 -10.52 -1.90 2.09
C PHE A 96 -10.05 -1.48 0.69
N TYR A 97 -9.83 -2.42 -0.21
CA TYR A 97 -9.43 -2.14 -1.60
C TYR A 97 -10.43 -1.19 -2.27
N LYS A 98 -11.73 -1.49 -2.15
CA LYS A 98 -12.79 -0.68 -2.74
C LYS A 98 -12.82 0.71 -2.14
N TRP A 99 -12.73 0.84 -0.81
CA TRP A 99 -12.75 2.15 -0.19
C TRP A 99 -11.55 2.99 -0.62
N VAL A 100 -10.34 2.44 -0.61
CA VAL A 100 -9.11 3.19 -0.97
C VAL A 100 -9.16 3.63 -2.43
N THR A 101 -9.48 2.73 -3.36
CA THR A 101 -9.54 3.03 -4.80
C THR A 101 -10.64 4.02 -5.16
N GLU A 102 -11.71 4.11 -4.36
CA GLU A 102 -12.80 5.03 -4.60
C GLU A 102 -12.61 6.40 -3.92
N ASN A 103 -11.90 6.46 -2.80
CA ASN A 103 -11.85 7.66 -1.95
C ASN A 103 -10.51 8.39 -1.95
N ILE A 104 -9.43 7.79 -2.47
CA ILE A 104 -8.14 8.47 -2.59
C ILE A 104 -7.91 8.87 -4.04
N SER A 105 -7.47 10.11 -4.27
CA SER A 105 -7.05 10.63 -5.57
C SER A 105 -5.53 10.66 -5.69
N TYR A 106 -4.99 10.41 -6.88
CA TYR A 106 -3.54 10.43 -7.07
C TYR A 106 -3.03 11.87 -7.15
N ASP A 107 -2.07 12.19 -6.30
CA ASP A 107 -1.51 13.53 -6.19
C ASP A 107 -0.45 13.79 -7.27
N THR A 108 -0.91 14.16 -8.46
CA THR A 108 -0.04 14.44 -9.60
C THR A 108 0.88 15.65 -9.35
N ASP A 109 0.44 16.65 -8.59
CA ASP A 109 1.27 17.83 -8.34
C ASP A 109 2.44 17.50 -7.44
N SER A 110 2.24 16.67 -6.41
CA SER A 110 3.32 16.14 -5.60
C SER A 110 4.23 15.22 -6.41
N TYR A 111 3.64 14.31 -7.21
CA TYR A 111 4.40 13.39 -8.06
C TYR A 111 5.32 14.10 -9.06
N PHE A 112 4.85 15.18 -9.69
CA PHE A 112 5.64 15.98 -10.64
C PHE A 112 6.46 17.09 -9.97
N GLY A 113 6.59 17.10 -8.63
CA GLY A 113 7.42 18.05 -7.90
C GLY A 113 6.91 19.50 -7.91
N ARG A 114 5.63 19.72 -8.25
CA ARG A 114 4.99 21.05 -8.26
C ARG A 114 4.60 21.52 -6.85
N LYS A 115 4.45 20.58 -5.91
CA LYS A 115 4.22 20.87 -4.49
C LYS A 115 4.89 19.81 -3.61
N ARG A 116 5.07 20.13 -2.32
CA ARG A 116 5.54 19.15 -1.33
C ARG A 116 4.52 18.03 -1.16
N ASN A 117 5.01 16.84 -0.83
CA ASN A 117 4.16 15.69 -0.53
C ASN A 117 3.29 15.99 0.69
N VAL A 118 2.00 15.65 0.59
CA VAL A 118 1.14 15.56 1.76
C VAL A 118 1.68 14.46 2.67
N SER A 119 1.58 14.66 3.99
CA SER A 119 2.00 13.66 4.96
C SER A 119 1.23 12.35 4.76
N ASN A 120 1.94 11.23 4.87
CA ASN A 120 1.35 9.89 4.83
C ASN A 120 0.89 9.41 6.21
N ASP A 121 0.82 10.31 7.21
CA ASP A 121 0.19 9.97 8.48
C ASP A 121 -1.31 9.66 8.29
N PRO A 122 -1.90 8.77 9.10
CA PRO A 122 -3.27 8.31 8.90
C PRO A 122 -4.31 9.45 8.90
N THR A 123 -4.13 10.45 9.75
CA THR A 123 -5.06 11.59 9.89
C THR A 123 -5.04 12.45 8.63
N SER A 124 -3.84 12.74 8.11
CA SER A 124 -3.67 13.46 6.84
C SER A 124 -4.23 12.68 5.66
N LEU A 125 -4.00 11.36 5.57
CA LEU A 125 -4.55 10.54 4.48
C LEU A 125 -6.08 10.50 4.48
N LEU A 126 -6.70 10.36 5.65
CA LEU A 126 -8.16 10.36 5.79
C LEU A 126 -8.79 11.71 5.48
N SER A 127 -8.12 12.81 5.82
CA SER A 127 -8.65 14.17 5.64
C SER A 127 -8.40 14.73 4.23
N CYS A 128 -7.18 14.59 3.70
CA CYS A 128 -6.80 15.14 2.40
C CYS A 128 -7.33 14.32 1.22
N LYS A 129 -7.58 13.01 1.40
CA LYS A 129 -8.07 12.11 0.34
C LYS A 129 -7.23 12.14 -0.93
N SER A 130 -5.95 12.50 -0.82
CA SER A 130 -5.01 12.67 -1.94
C SER A 130 -3.62 12.28 -1.49
N SER A 131 -2.97 11.39 -2.24
CA SER A 131 -1.57 11.00 -2.01
C SER A 131 -0.94 10.38 -3.26
N VAL A 132 0.34 10.02 -3.18
CA VAL A 132 1.04 9.19 -4.17
C VAL A 132 0.98 7.72 -3.75
N CYS A 133 1.63 6.83 -4.51
CA CYS A 133 1.57 5.37 -4.32
C CYS A 133 1.82 4.93 -2.87
N ASP A 134 2.77 5.55 -2.17
CA ASP A 134 3.07 5.25 -0.77
C ASP A 134 1.88 5.46 0.17
N GLY A 135 1.07 6.52 -0.02
CA GLY A 135 -0.11 6.77 0.81
C GLY A 135 -1.24 5.79 0.55
N TYR A 136 -1.46 5.41 -0.71
CA TYR A 136 -2.41 4.36 -1.10
C TYR A 136 -2.09 3.02 -0.44
N ALA A 137 -0.82 2.62 -0.50
CA ALA A 137 -0.36 1.37 0.09
C ALA A 137 -0.36 1.41 1.64
N SER A 138 -0.07 2.59 2.23
CA SER A 138 -0.06 2.78 3.68
C SER A 138 -1.46 2.74 4.29
N ILE A 139 -2.44 3.44 3.70
CA ILE A 139 -3.81 3.41 4.24
C ILE A 139 -4.43 2.01 4.14
N PHE A 140 -4.18 1.30 3.03
CA PHE A 140 -4.62 -0.08 2.88
C PHE A 140 -3.99 -0.98 3.95
N GLN A 141 -2.68 -0.85 4.19
CA GLN A 141 -1.97 -1.60 5.23
C GLN A 141 -2.57 -1.34 6.62
N LEU A 142 -2.85 -0.08 6.95
CA LEU A 142 -3.44 0.30 8.23
C LEU A 142 -4.83 -0.30 8.43
N LEU A 143 -5.70 -0.29 7.40
CA LEU A 143 -7.02 -0.92 7.45
C LEU A 143 -6.93 -2.43 7.71
N CYS A 144 -5.98 -3.12 7.05
CA CYS A 144 -5.73 -4.53 7.29
C CYS A 144 -5.27 -4.81 8.73
N ILE A 145 -4.31 -4.03 9.26
CA ILE A 145 -3.79 -4.17 10.62
C ILE A 145 -4.88 -3.91 11.66
N CYS A 146 -5.71 -2.88 11.46
CA CYS A 146 -6.76 -2.48 12.39
C CYS A 146 -8.03 -3.35 12.33
N SER A 147 -8.11 -4.33 11.42
CA SER A 147 -9.26 -5.22 11.35
C SER A 147 -9.35 -6.15 12.57
N ASN A 148 -10.57 -6.51 12.99
CA ASN A 148 -10.94 -7.23 14.24
C ASN A 148 -9.85 -8.16 14.82
N HIS A 149 -9.67 -8.14 16.15
CA HIS A 149 -8.87 -8.98 17.07
C HIS A 149 -7.49 -9.52 16.62
N ALA A 150 -7.37 -10.08 15.42
CA ALA A 150 -6.19 -10.73 14.87
C ALA A 150 -5.52 -9.94 13.72
N GLY A 151 -6.21 -8.96 13.13
CA GLY A 151 -5.79 -8.28 11.91
C GLY A 151 -5.75 -9.21 10.69
N ILE A 152 -5.50 -8.64 9.51
CA ILE A 152 -5.15 -9.38 8.29
C ILE A 152 -3.64 -9.19 8.08
N PRO A 153 -2.84 -10.27 8.01
CA PRO A 153 -1.42 -10.13 7.71
C PRO A 153 -1.22 -9.41 6.38
N VAL A 154 -0.43 -8.34 6.42
CA VAL A 154 -0.21 -7.44 5.28
C VAL A 154 1.21 -6.91 5.31
N LEU A 155 1.82 -6.77 4.14
CA LEU A 155 3.09 -6.12 3.95
C LEU A 155 2.94 -5.03 2.89
N LYS A 156 3.45 -3.82 3.17
CA LYS A 156 3.72 -2.81 2.15
C LYS A 156 5.06 -3.13 1.50
N ILE A 157 5.06 -3.22 0.17
CA ILE A 157 6.22 -3.56 -0.64
C ILE A 157 6.58 -2.34 -1.48
N SER A 158 7.85 -1.96 -1.46
CA SER A 158 8.41 -0.97 -2.39
C SER A 158 9.15 -1.69 -3.50
N GLY A 159 9.19 -1.08 -4.69
CA GLY A 159 9.93 -1.66 -5.81
C GLY A 159 9.92 -0.82 -7.07
N HIS A 160 10.19 -1.48 -8.19
CA HIS A 160 10.20 -0.88 -9.52
C HIS A 160 8.91 -1.20 -10.24
N SER A 161 8.28 -0.20 -10.84
CA SER A 161 7.14 -0.40 -11.71
C SER A 161 7.33 0.15 -13.12
N LYS A 162 6.62 -0.45 -14.08
CA LYS A 162 6.50 0.04 -15.46
C LYS A 162 5.39 1.10 -15.59
N GLY A 163 5.36 2.06 -14.66
CA GLY A 163 4.34 3.12 -14.60
C GLY A 163 4.58 4.30 -15.55
N TYR A 164 3.95 5.44 -15.26
CA TYR A 164 3.96 6.65 -16.12
C TYR A 164 5.35 7.08 -16.61
N SER A 165 6.37 6.98 -15.75
CA SER A 165 7.74 7.42 -16.06
C SER A 165 8.63 6.34 -16.69
N TYR A 166 8.10 5.13 -16.92
CA TYR A 166 8.84 4.03 -17.53
C TYR A 166 9.05 4.27 -19.02
N LYS A 167 10.23 3.88 -19.53
CA LYS A 167 10.50 3.79 -20.97
C LYS A 167 11.09 2.41 -21.29
N PRO A 168 10.71 1.79 -22.42
CA PRO A 168 11.33 0.55 -22.87
C PRO A 168 12.86 0.66 -22.89
N GLY A 169 13.54 -0.37 -22.39
CA GLY A 169 15.00 -0.39 -22.24
C GLY A 169 15.53 0.24 -20.95
N TYR A 170 14.67 0.78 -20.08
CA TYR A 170 15.09 1.16 -18.73
C TYR A 170 15.56 -0.07 -17.96
N ASN A 171 16.81 -0.01 -17.50
CA ASN A 171 17.39 -0.97 -16.59
C ASN A 171 17.30 -0.42 -15.16
N PHE A 172 17.14 -1.31 -14.19
CA PHE A 172 17.35 -1.00 -12.78
C PHE A 172 18.41 -1.95 -12.23
N SER A 173 19.07 -1.53 -11.16
CA SER A 173 20.00 -2.31 -10.36
C SER A 173 19.59 -2.22 -8.90
N LYS A 174 20.25 -2.98 -8.03
CA LYS A 174 20.07 -2.91 -6.57
C LYS A 174 20.19 -1.48 -6.01
N ASP A 175 20.99 -0.63 -6.63
CA ASP A 175 21.23 0.75 -6.21
C ASP A 175 20.19 1.73 -6.78
N THR A 176 19.30 1.27 -7.66
CA THR A 176 18.23 2.10 -8.21
C THR A 176 17.15 2.29 -7.15
N PRO A 177 16.79 3.54 -6.78
CA PRO A 177 15.72 3.76 -5.83
C PRO A 177 14.39 3.17 -6.32
N SER A 178 13.63 2.54 -5.41
CA SER A 178 12.25 2.14 -5.68
C SER A 178 11.42 3.34 -6.13
N ASN A 179 10.55 3.16 -7.12
CA ASN A 179 9.73 4.22 -7.69
C ASN A 179 8.22 3.99 -7.48
N HIS A 180 7.85 2.88 -6.84
CA HIS A 180 6.45 2.51 -6.60
C HIS A 180 6.29 1.69 -5.32
N ALA A 181 5.07 1.70 -4.78
CA ALA A 181 4.72 0.94 -3.58
C ALA A 181 3.31 0.33 -3.72
N TRP A 182 3.15 -0.90 -3.24
CA TRP A 182 1.92 -1.69 -3.26
C TRP A 182 1.83 -2.57 -2.00
N ASN A 183 0.87 -3.49 -1.93
CA ASN A 183 0.72 -4.41 -0.80
C ASN A 183 0.71 -5.88 -1.21
N ALA A 184 1.13 -6.74 -0.27
CA ALA A 184 0.81 -8.16 -0.25
C ALA A 184 -0.03 -8.48 1.00
N VAL A 185 -1.10 -9.26 0.86
CA VAL A 185 -1.97 -9.70 1.96
C VAL A 185 -2.00 -11.21 2.05
N TYR A 186 -2.07 -11.75 3.27
CA TYR A 186 -2.23 -13.19 3.47
C TYR A 186 -3.70 -13.53 3.64
N VAL A 187 -4.29 -14.16 2.61
CA VAL A 187 -5.70 -14.55 2.60
C VAL A 187 -5.87 -15.95 2.03
N CYS A 188 -6.79 -16.71 2.59
CA CYS A 188 -7.05 -18.11 2.18
C CYS A 188 -5.78 -19.00 2.18
N GLY A 189 -4.85 -18.72 3.10
CA GLY A 189 -3.63 -19.52 3.29
C GLY A 189 -2.47 -19.19 2.35
N ASP A 190 -2.56 -18.14 1.53
CA ASP A 190 -1.50 -17.73 0.61
C ASP A 190 -1.32 -16.20 0.60
N TRP A 191 -0.13 -15.72 0.26
CA TRP A 191 0.12 -14.31 -0.05
C TRP A 191 -0.46 -13.90 -1.42
N ARG A 192 -1.07 -12.72 -1.49
CA ARG A 192 -1.74 -12.16 -2.67
C ARG A 192 -1.39 -10.69 -2.83
N PHE A 193 -1.19 -10.24 -4.06
CA PHE A 193 -0.93 -8.82 -4.32
C PHE A 193 -2.21 -8.00 -4.35
N ILE A 194 -2.13 -6.81 -3.76
CA ILE A 194 -3.12 -5.76 -3.82
C ILE A 194 -2.40 -4.52 -4.31
N GLU A 195 -2.92 -3.91 -5.38
CA GLU A 195 -2.39 -2.65 -5.86
C GLU A 195 -3.47 -1.58 -5.99
N THR A 196 -3.57 -0.75 -4.96
CA THR A 196 -4.63 0.26 -4.82
C THR A 196 -4.39 1.49 -5.68
N THR A 197 -3.15 1.84 -6.01
CA THR A 197 -2.87 3.04 -6.83
C THR A 197 -3.37 2.85 -8.25
N TRP A 198 -2.91 1.78 -8.91
CA TRP A 198 -3.32 1.49 -10.30
C TRP A 198 -4.73 0.87 -10.36
N GLY A 199 -5.20 0.30 -9.24
CA GLY A 199 -6.59 -0.08 -9.04
C GLY A 199 -7.58 1.10 -9.07
N ALA A 200 -7.13 2.30 -8.68
CA ALA A 200 -7.97 3.51 -8.63
C ALA A 200 -8.07 4.23 -9.99
N GLY A 201 -7.02 4.17 -10.80
CA GLY A 201 -6.98 4.83 -12.10
C GLY A 201 -5.57 5.04 -12.62
N THR A 202 -5.42 5.99 -13.54
CA THR A 202 -4.17 6.23 -14.29
C THR A 202 -3.88 7.72 -14.42
N VAL A 203 -2.60 8.09 -14.53
CA VAL A 203 -2.20 9.44 -14.93
C VAL A 203 -2.11 9.50 -16.46
N GLY A 204 -2.83 10.43 -17.08
CA GLY A 204 -2.80 10.62 -18.53
C GLY A 204 -1.66 11.54 -18.98
N ASP A 205 -1.47 11.68 -20.30
CA ASP A 205 -0.40 12.51 -20.90
C ASP A 205 -0.48 13.99 -20.51
N ASN A 206 -1.69 14.46 -20.20
CA ASN A 206 -1.94 15.80 -19.67
C ASN A 206 -1.50 15.95 -18.20
N LYS A 207 -0.85 14.94 -17.61
CA LYS A 207 -0.38 14.90 -16.22
C LYS A 207 -1.50 15.01 -15.18
N HIS A 208 -2.72 14.65 -15.56
CA HIS A 208 -3.87 14.60 -14.65
C HIS A 208 -4.24 13.17 -14.32
N PHE A 209 -4.61 12.95 -13.06
CA PHE A 209 -5.17 11.68 -12.63
C PHE A 209 -6.59 11.51 -13.18
N LYS A 210 -6.81 10.39 -13.88
CA LYS A 210 -8.13 9.94 -14.32
C LYS A 210 -8.51 8.71 -13.50
N LYS A 211 -9.52 8.86 -12.65
CA LYS A 211 -10.12 7.74 -11.94
C LYS A 211 -10.70 6.76 -12.97
N ASN A 212 -10.30 5.50 -12.85
CA ASN A 212 -10.75 4.41 -13.70
C ASN A 212 -10.54 3.11 -12.94
N PHE A 213 -11.51 2.78 -12.09
CA PHE A 213 -11.44 1.62 -11.23
C PHE A 213 -11.25 0.34 -12.06
N THR A 214 -10.36 -0.54 -11.62
CA THR A 214 -10.14 -1.85 -12.25
C THR A 214 -10.07 -2.98 -11.23
N GLU A 215 -10.69 -4.10 -11.59
CA GLU A 215 -10.65 -5.35 -10.82
C GLU A 215 -9.32 -6.10 -10.94
N PHE A 216 -8.50 -5.77 -11.94
CA PHE A 216 -7.26 -6.49 -12.23
C PHE A 216 -6.33 -6.50 -11.01
N TYR A 217 -6.14 -5.34 -10.36
CA TYR A 217 -5.22 -5.15 -9.25
C TYR A 217 -5.73 -5.65 -7.87
N PHE A 218 -6.91 -6.26 -7.83
CA PHE A 218 -7.43 -6.92 -6.63
C PHE A 218 -7.03 -8.40 -6.59
N LEU A 219 -6.19 -8.82 -5.64
CA LEU A 219 -5.72 -10.21 -5.48
C LEU A 219 -5.03 -10.76 -6.75
N THR A 220 -4.25 -9.93 -7.43
CA THR A 220 -3.60 -10.27 -8.70
C THR A 220 -2.67 -11.47 -8.55
N ASP A 221 -2.73 -12.39 -9.51
CA ASP A 221 -1.82 -13.54 -9.51
C ASP A 221 -0.38 -13.11 -9.79
N PRO A 222 0.63 -13.63 -9.07
CA PRO A 222 2.02 -13.20 -9.18
C PRO A 222 2.61 -13.22 -10.59
N LYS A 223 2.23 -14.22 -11.40
CA LYS A 223 2.68 -14.36 -12.79
C LYS A 223 2.23 -13.20 -13.69
N LEU A 224 1.12 -12.55 -13.36
CA LEU A 224 0.62 -11.37 -14.06
C LEU A 224 1.25 -10.11 -13.46
N PHE A 225 1.34 -10.05 -12.12
CA PHE A 225 1.83 -8.89 -11.39
C PHE A 225 3.32 -8.59 -11.63
N ILE A 226 4.17 -9.61 -11.77
CA ILE A 226 5.61 -9.44 -12.00
C ILE A 226 5.96 -8.73 -13.33
N VAL A 227 5.02 -8.70 -14.28
CA VAL A 227 5.24 -8.12 -15.62
C VAL A 227 5.53 -6.63 -15.52
N ASP A 228 4.92 -5.95 -14.55
CA ASP A 228 5.02 -4.51 -14.33
C ASP A 228 5.35 -4.10 -12.90
N HIS A 229 5.42 -5.01 -11.93
CA HIS A 229 5.83 -4.74 -10.54
C HIS A 229 6.95 -5.68 -10.09
N TYR A 230 8.15 -5.14 -9.87
CA TYR A 230 9.31 -5.87 -9.39
C TYR A 230 9.66 -5.44 -7.95
N PRO A 231 9.50 -6.32 -6.94
CA PRO A 231 9.83 -6.01 -5.54
C PRO A 231 11.31 -5.63 -5.36
N CYS A 232 11.60 -4.67 -4.47
CA CYS A 232 12.96 -4.29 -4.09
C CYS A 232 13.04 -4.07 -2.58
N PHE A 233 13.84 -4.89 -1.90
CA PHE A 233 14.14 -4.78 -0.48
C PHE A 233 15.62 -4.44 -0.31
N ASP A 234 15.94 -3.18 -0.01
CA ASP A 234 17.24 -2.63 0.40
C ASP A 234 18.51 -3.48 0.09
N ASN A 235 18.88 -3.58 -1.19
CA ASN A 235 20.05 -4.34 -1.67
C ASN A 235 20.06 -5.85 -1.36
N ASP A 236 18.94 -6.42 -0.89
CA ASP A 236 18.74 -7.84 -0.67
C ASP A 236 17.94 -8.45 -1.85
N ASP A 237 18.69 -8.88 -2.87
CA ASP A 237 18.13 -9.55 -4.05
C ASP A 237 17.44 -10.88 -3.68
N VAL A 238 17.88 -11.54 -2.60
CA VAL A 238 17.30 -12.81 -2.15
C VAL A 238 15.93 -12.58 -1.55
N GLU A 239 15.78 -11.57 -0.68
CA GLU A 239 14.49 -11.18 -0.13
C GLU A 239 13.57 -10.62 -1.22
N SER A 240 14.10 -9.79 -2.12
CA SER A 240 13.36 -9.28 -3.28
C SER A 240 12.80 -10.40 -4.16
N ALA A 241 13.59 -11.45 -4.41
CA ALA A 241 13.16 -12.62 -5.17
C ALA A 241 12.01 -13.39 -4.50
N LYS A 242 12.04 -13.56 -3.16
CA LYS A 242 10.96 -14.24 -2.43
C LYS A 242 9.61 -13.54 -2.62
N TRP A 243 9.62 -12.20 -2.60
CA TRP A 243 8.42 -11.39 -2.74
C TRP A 243 7.93 -11.26 -4.17
N GLN A 244 8.57 -11.88 -5.16
CA GLN A 244 7.97 -12.09 -6.49
C GLN A 244 6.84 -13.13 -6.41
N LEU A 245 6.84 -13.99 -5.38
CA LEU A 245 5.88 -15.08 -5.19
C LEU A 245 5.77 -16.02 -6.40
N LEU A 246 6.89 -16.19 -7.12
CA LEU A 246 7.04 -17.13 -8.23
C LEU A 246 7.79 -18.37 -7.76
N LYS A 247 7.46 -19.52 -8.36
CA LYS A 247 8.31 -20.69 -8.20
C LYS A 247 9.64 -20.36 -8.89
N ASN A 248 10.76 -20.70 -8.23
CA ASN A 248 12.11 -20.53 -8.79
C ASN A 248 12.09 -20.94 -10.27
N LEU A 249 12.43 -20.00 -11.15
CA LEU A 249 12.59 -20.23 -12.58
C LEU A 249 13.78 -21.14 -12.85
#